data_AF-A0A2S5A4W7-F1
#
_entry.id   AF-A0A2S5A4W7-F1
#
_cell.length_a   1.000
_cell.length_b   1.000
_cell.length_c   1.000
_cell.angle_alpha   90.00
_cell.angle_beta   90.00
_cell.angle_gamma   90.00
#
_symmetry.space_group_name_H-M   'P 1'
#
loop_
_entity.id
_entity.type
_entity.pdbx_description
1 polymer ?
#
loop_
_entity_poly.entity_id
_entity_poly.type
_entity_poly.pdbx_seq_one_letter_code
_entity_poly.pdbx_strand_id
1 'polypeptide(L)'
;MKHIISFCFFCAFAVTAFAQKETFDLITYTAPQNWTKDTRETVVSYVNINTKKKSWCRISIYKSTTSKGNIESDFESEWNTLVAKEYKVTEAPQTSEAVEAEGRKVKSGAGKFIFDNANATALITTISGFERCVSVVAVTNDQEYLSFVQSFMETLEMKAPAIKVQPVTTQQSTINDPSSVIGIWGKTATKNSSGDMDNGLHGYFKCQYMFNKNGTYSYISRVFSYQPEIILAKESGTYHVNGNVITLIPQSSIIQKWSKGYTTETGGRKVYLDKLGTLLSSQNRPLEKISYRFNKEYFSGIQEWNLALHADKETLRDGPFNGGNYYPNTWLYKAIVSDEFLVKTE
;
A
#
# COMPACT_ATOMS: atom_id res chain seq x y z
N MET A 1 47.43 -62.65 -15.27
CA MET A 1 47.57 -61.35 -14.57
C MET A 1 46.81 -60.29 -15.35
N LYS A 2 45.93 -59.52 -14.67
CA LYS A 2 45.34 -58.22 -15.08
C LYS A 2 44.43 -58.31 -16.33
N HIS A 3 43.19 -57.84 -16.34
CA HIS A 3 42.78 -56.45 -16.13
C HIS A 3 41.29 -56.40 -15.73
N ILE A 4 40.95 -55.59 -14.72
CA ILE A 4 39.60 -55.05 -14.52
C ILE A 4 39.74 -53.53 -14.62
N ILE A 5 39.17 -52.96 -15.69
CA ILE A 5 39.10 -51.52 -15.92
C ILE A 5 37.82 -51.03 -15.25
N SER A 6 37.96 -50.26 -14.16
CA SER A 6 36.86 -49.56 -13.50
C SER A 6 36.76 -48.14 -14.06
N PHE A 7 35.71 -47.89 -14.84
CA PHE A 7 35.37 -46.58 -15.38
C PHE A 7 34.58 -45.80 -14.32
N CYS A 8 35.27 -44.98 -13.52
CA CYS A 8 34.62 -44.06 -12.57
C CYS A 8 34.16 -42.80 -13.31
N PHE A 9 32.86 -42.71 -13.51
CA PHE A 9 32.15 -41.54 -14.02
C PHE A 9 32.20 -40.42 -12.96
N PHE A 10 33.03 -39.40 -13.21
CA PHE A 10 33.14 -38.21 -12.35
C PHE A 10 31.97 -37.26 -12.67
N CYS A 11 30.83 -37.44 -11.98
CA CYS A 11 29.74 -36.47 -12.02
C CYS A 11 30.19 -35.19 -11.28
N ALA A 12 30.58 -34.17 -12.06
CA ALA A 12 30.72 -32.81 -11.57
C ALA A 12 29.34 -32.28 -11.15
N PHE A 13 29.01 -32.37 -9.86
CA PHE A 13 27.92 -31.61 -9.28
C PHE A 13 28.33 -30.13 -9.27
N ALA A 14 27.79 -29.35 -10.21
CA ALA A 14 27.77 -27.91 -10.10
C ALA A 14 26.92 -27.54 -8.88
N VAL A 15 27.57 -27.26 -7.75
CA VAL A 15 26.91 -26.68 -6.58
C VAL A 15 26.57 -25.23 -6.96
N THR A 16 25.38 -25.02 -7.49
CA THR A 16 24.81 -23.67 -7.59
C THR A 16 24.60 -23.19 -6.16
N ALA A 17 25.49 -22.33 -5.67
CA ALA A 17 25.33 -21.65 -4.39
C ALA A 17 24.07 -20.78 -4.49
N PHE A 18 22.96 -21.27 -3.94
CA PHE A 18 21.75 -20.49 -3.79
C PHE A 18 22.07 -19.27 -2.93
N ALA A 19 21.86 -18.08 -3.47
CA ALA A 19 22.02 -16.86 -2.70
C ALA A 19 21.04 -16.90 -1.51
N GLN A 20 21.56 -16.80 -0.29
CA GLN A 20 20.75 -16.99 0.91
C GLN A 20 19.91 -15.74 1.15
N LYS A 21 18.58 -15.90 1.11
CA LYS A 21 17.65 -14.85 1.56
C LYS A 21 17.76 -14.69 3.08
N GLU A 22 17.80 -13.45 3.52
CA GLU A 22 17.72 -13.06 4.92
C GLU A 22 16.46 -12.23 5.18
N THR A 23 16.05 -12.14 6.43
CA THR A 23 14.95 -11.26 6.86
C THR A 23 15.40 -10.42 8.04
N PHE A 24 15.22 -9.10 7.93
CA PHE A 24 15.36 -8.16 9.03
C PHE A 24 14.09 -7.31 9.12
N ASP A 25 13.40 -7.43 10.26
CA ASP A 25 12.11 -6.78 10.48
C ASP A 25 11.12 -7.07 9.34
N LEU A 26 10.68 -6.05 8.59
CA LEU A 26 9.74 -6.18 7.48
C LEU A 26 10.42 -6.48 6.14
N ILE A 27 11.74 -6.59 6.07
CA ILE A 27 12.44 -6.71 4.79
C ILE A 27 13.08 -8.07 4.67
N THR A 28 12.71 -8.80 3.62
CA THR A 28 13.44 -9.97 3.13
C THR A 28 14.32 -9.55 1.97
N TYR A 29 15.55 -10.04 1.91
CA TYR A 29 16.52 -9.60 0.92
C TYR A 29 17.58 -10.67 0.68
N THR A 30 18.32 -10.55 -0.42
CA THR A 30 19.49 -11.42 -0.66
C THR A 30 20.73 -10.75 -0.09
N ALA A 31 21.39 -11.39 0.89
CA ALA A 31 22.56 -10.79 1.52
C ALA A 31 23.72 -10.62 0.52
N PRO A 32 24.41 -9.46 0.50
CA PRO A 32 25.52 -9.23 -0.41
C PRO A 32 26.71 -10.15 -0.05
N GLN A 33 27.22 -10.87 -1.05
CA GLN A 33 28.34 -11.79 -0.86
C GLN A 33 29.66 -11.03 -0.67
N ASN A 34 30.52 -11.52 0.23
CA ASN A 34 31.85 -10.95 0.52
C ASN A 34 31.82 -9.53 1.12
N TRP A 35 30.73 -9.16 1.80
CA TRP A 35 30.62 -7.92 2.57
C TRP A 35 30.64 -8.21 4.06
N THR A 36 31.23 -7.32 4.84
CA THR A 36 31.24 -7.42 6.30
C THR A 36 29.89 -7.02 6.85
N LYS A 37 29.22 -7.92 7.57
CA LYS A 37 27.92 -7.68 8.20
C LYS A 37 28.09 -7.12 9.63
N ASP A 38 27.41 -6.03 9.94
CA ASP A 38 27.24 -5.47 11.28
C ASP A 38 25.74 -5.51 11.63
N THR A 39 25.36 -6.07 12.78
CA THR A 39 23.96 -6.22 13.19
C THR A 39 23.76 -5.60 14.56
N ARG A 40 22.80 -4.68 14.65
CA ARG A 40 22.38 -4.02 15.89
C ARG A 40 20.87 -4.16 16.04
N GLU A 41 20.35 -3.77 17.20
CA GLU A 41 18.92 -3.90 17.51
C GLU A 41 18.00 -3.22 16.47
N THR A 42 18.41 -2.06 15.95
CA THR A 42 17.58 -1.23 15.07
C THR A 42 18.06 -1.18 13.63
N VAL A 43 19.18 -1.83 13.29
CA VAL A 43 19.77 -1.77 11.95
C VAL A 43 20.65 -2.99 11.65
N VAL A 44 20.56 -3.49 10.41
CA VAL A 44 21.55 -4.40 9.83
C VAL A 44 22.30 -3.65 8.75
N SER A 45 23.63 -3.70 8.79
CA SER A 45 24.51 -3.06 7.83
C SER A 45 25.43 -4.07 7.15
N TYR A 46 25.74 -3.82 5.89
CA TYR A 46 26.76 -4.50 5.11
C TYR A 46 27.79 -3.48 4.66
N VAL A 47 29.07 -3.77 4.85
CA VAL A 47 30.17 -2.88 4.53
C VAL A 47 31.16 -3.58 3.60
N ASN A 48 31.53 -2.92 2.51
CA ASN A 48 32.63 -3.33 1.66
C ASN A 48 33.69 -2.23 1.64
N ILE A 49 34.95 -2.62 1.77
CA ILE A 49 36.10 -1.72 1.74
C ILE A 49 37.11 -2.26 0.75
N ASN A 50 37.42 -1.47 -0.28
CA ASN A 50 38.52 -1.72 -1.18
C ASN A 50 39.75 -0.93 -0.73
N THR A 51 40.65 -1.57 0.00
CA THR A 51 41.85 -0.94 0.55
C THR A 51 42.83 -0.46 -0.53
N LYS A 52 42.81 -1.06 -1.72
CA LYS A 52 43.65 -0.64 -2.86
C LYS A 52 43.17 0.66 -3.47
N LYS A 53 41.85 0.79 -3.68
CA LYS A 53 41.22 2.01 -4.23
C LYS A 53 40.91 3.07 -3.18
N LYS A 54 41.01 2.73 -1.89
CA LYS A 54 40.49 3.54 -0.77
C LYS A 54 39.00 3.87 -0.92
N SER A 55 38.25 2.97 -1.59
CA SER A 55 36.81 3.11 -1.77
C SER A 55 36.05 2.21 -0.81
N TRP A 56 34.83 2.61 -0.47
CA TRP A 56 33.98 1.89 0.45
C TRP A 56 32.51 2.14 0.17
N CYS A 57 31.68 1.17 0.56
CA CYS A 57 30.24 1.33 0.58
C CYS A 57 29.66 0.66 1.83
N ARG A 58 28.67 1.30 2.42
CA ARG A 58 27.83 0.72 3.47
C ARG A 58 26.37 0.80 3.07
N ILE A 59 25.69 -0.33 3.08
CA ILE A 59 24.23 -0.44 2.92
C ILE A 59 23.65 -0.78 4.29
N SER A 60 22.63 -0.06 4.72
CA SER A 60 21.99 -0.22 6.03
C SER A 60 20.49 -0.34 5.88
N ILE A 61 19.93 -1.43 6.38
CA ILE A 61 18.48 -1.65 6.46
C ILE A 61 18.06 -1.32 7.88
N TYR A 62 17.22 -0.29 8.03
CA TYR A 62 16.71 0.12 9.33
C TYR A 62 15.42 -0.61 9.67
N LYS A 63 15.23 -0.87 10.96
CA LYS A 63 13.98 -1.41 11.50
C LYS A 63 12.86 -0.42 11.18
N SER A 64 11.70 -0.95 10.80
CA SER A 64 10.56 -0.11 10.43
C SER A 64 10.13 0.82 11.56
N THR A 65 9.71 2.01 11.18
CA THR A 65 9.06 3.00 12.03
C THR A 65 7.57 3.06 11.70
N THR A 66 6.79 3.74 12.54
CA THR A 66 5.38 4.00 12.24
C THR A 66 5.28 5.07 11.16
N SER A 67 4.50 4.80 10.12
CA SER A 67 4.24 5.77 9.05
C SER A 67 3.55 7.02 9.60
N LYS A 68 3.89 8.16 9.02
CA LYS A 68 3.29 9.49 9.20
C LYS A 68 2.03 9.67 8.34
N GLY A 69 1.62 8.63 7.61
CA GLY A 69 0.37 8.59 6.85
C GLY A 69 0.51 8.85 5.36
N ASN A 70 1.66 9.32 4.87
CA ASN A 70 1.97 9.43 3.44
C ASN A 70 3.49 9.34 3.20
N ILE A 71 3.87 9.01 1.96
CA ILE A 71 5.26 8.75 1.57
C ILE A 71 6.13 10.01 1.62
N GLU A 72 5.57 11.20 1.39
CA GLU A 72 6.31 12.46 1.47
C GLU A 72 6.74 12.76 2.92
N SER A 73 5.80 12.68 3.87
CA SER A 73 6.08 12.89 5.29
C SER A 73 6.96 11.79 5.89
N ASP A 74 6.81 10.55 5.42
CA ASP A 74 7.68 9.43 5.79
C ASP A 74 9.10 9.67 5.32
N PHE A 75 9.28 9.97 4.02
CA PHE A 75 10.59 10.25 3.45
C PHE A 75 11.28 11.43 4.14
N GLU A 76 10.56 12.52 4.41
CA GLU A 76 11.13 13.69 5.09
C GLU A 76 11.60 13.36 6.51
N SER A 77 10.79 12.62 7.28
CA SER A 77 11.13 12.17 8.63
C SER A 77 12.39 11.29 8.63
N GLU A 78 12.45 10.32 7.73
CA GLU A 78 13.56 9.36 7.65
C GLU A 78 14.83 10.01 7.07
N TRP A 79 14.71 10.89 6.06
CA TRP A 79 15.83 11.69 5.54
C TRP A 79 16.49 12.50 6.66
N ASN A 80 15.68 13.26 7.42
CA ASN A 80 16.19 14.11 8.49
C ASN A 80 16.88 13.30 9.59
N THR A 81 16.33 12.14 9.94
CA THR A 81 16.81 11.32 11.05
C THR A 81 18.03 10.48 10.67
N LEU A 82 17.97 9.79 9.53
CA LEU A 82 18.94 8.77 9.15
C LEU A 82 20.04 9.29 8.22
N VAL A 83 19.82 10.42 7.53
CA VAL A 83 20.78 10.99 6.59
C VAL A 83 21.28 12.36 7.03
N ALA A 84 20.38 13.36 7.12
CA ALA A 84 20.77 14.74 7.36
C ALA A 84 21.47 14.92 8.71
N LYS A 85 20.89 14.37 9.79
CA LYS A 85 21.47 14.44 11.12
C LYS A 85 22.75 13.61 11.27
N GLU A 86 22.75 12.38 10.76
CA GLU A 86 23.87 11.44 10.92
C GLU A 86 25.11 11.88 10.13
N TYR A 87 24.92 12.29 8.88
CA TYR A 87 26.02 12.66 7.97
C TYR A 87 26.20 14.17 7.80
N LYS A 88 25.46 14.98 8.57
CA LYS A 88 25.50 16.45 8.55
C LYS A 88 25.25 17.04 7.15
N VAL A 89 24.34 16.43 6.39
CA VAL A 89 23.92 16.95 5.08
C VAL A 89 23.01 18.15 5.30
N THR A 90 23.41 19.32 4.82
CA THR A 90 22.65 20.58 4.97
C THR A 90 21.87 20.97 3.72
N GLU A 91 22.23 20.41 2.57
CA GLU A 91 21.52 20.65 1.31
C GLU A 91 20.24 19.81 1.24
N ALA A 92 19.23 20.33 0.54
CA ALA A 92 18.01 19.59 0.27
C ALA A 92 18.31 18.33 -0.58
N PRO A 93 17.67 17.19 -0.31
CA PRO A 93 17.89 15.98 -1.08
C PRO A 93 17.45 16.15 -2.54
N GLN A 94 18.23 15.58 -3.45
CA GLN A 94 17.76 15.30 -4.81
C GLN A 94 16.83 14.10 -4.75
N THR A 95 15.55 14.26 -5.09
CA THR A 95 14.53 13.20 -4.89
C THR A 95 13.98 12.66 -6.20
N SER A 96 13.53 11.40 -6.17
CA SER A 96 12.70 10.83 -7.21
C SER A 96 11.22 11.20 -7.01
N GLU A 97 10.41 11.03 -8.06
CA GLU A 97 8.96 10.94 -7.88
C GLU A 97 8.60 9.71 -7.03
N ALA A 98 7.46 9.78 -6.35
CA ALA A 98 6.94 8.64 -5.60
C ALA A 98 6.36 7.61 -6.58
N VAL A 99 6.79 6.35 -6.44
CA VAL A 99 6.30 5.24 -7.24
C VAL A 99 5.39 4.37 -6.37
N GLU A 100 4.24 3.98 -6.90
CA GLU A 100 3.30 3.09 -6.21
C GLU A 100 3.26 1.72 -6.91
N ALA A 101 3.52 0.67 -6.14
CA ALA A 101 3.45 -0.72 -6.59
C ALA A 101 3.03 -1.63 -5.44
N GLU A 102 2.10 -2.56 -5.69
CA GLU A 102 1.70 -3.61 -4.74
C GLU A 102 1.29 -3.09 -3.34
N GLY A 103 0.59 -1.95 -3.28
CA GLY A 103 0.13 -1.34 -2.02
C GLY A 103 1.24 -0.66 -1.21
N ARG A 104 2.41 -0.46 -1.82
CA ARG A 104 3.55 0.25 -1.24
C ARG A 104 3.87 1.48 -2.05
N LYS A 105 4.28 2.53 -1.36
CA LYS A 105 4.80 3.75 -1.96
C LYS A 105 6.29 3.83 -1.69
N VAL A 106 7.07 4.11 -2.73
CA VAL A 106 8.52 4.17 -2.68
C VAL A 106 8.97 5.54 -3.09
N LYS A 107 9.86 6.15 -2.30
CA LYS A 107 10.51 7.42 -2.64
C LYS A 107 11.98 7.36 -2.28
N SER A 108 12.82 7.80 -3.20
CA SER A 108 14.26 7.82 -3.02
C SER A 108 14.81 9.24 -3.00
N GLY A 109 15.94 9.41 -2.31
CA GLY A 109 16.63 10.68 -2.21
C GLY A 109 18.14 10.52 -2.10
N ALA A 110 18.87 11.52 -2.55
CA ALA A 110 20.32 11.54 -2.53
C ALA A 110 20.87 12.89 -2.02
N GLY A 111 22.00 12.86 -1.33
CA GLY A 111 22.72 14.05 -0.90
C GLY A 111 24.21 13.79 -0.72
N LYS A 112 25.00 14.85 -0.79
CA LYS A 112 26.46 14.77 -0.66
C LYS A 112 26.89 15.13 0.76
N PHE A 113 27.97 14.52 1.23
CA PHE A 113 28.60 14.84 2.50
C PHE A 113 30.11 14.63 2.44
N ILE A 114 30.83 15.09 3.46
CA ILE A 114 32.26 14.87 3.62
C ILE A 114 32.50 13.83 4.71
N PHE A 115 33.28 12.80 4.38
CA PHE A 115 33.75 11.80 5.32
C PHE A 115 35.24 11.60 5.17
N ASP A 116 35.99 11.72 6.27
CA ASP A 116 37.46 11.62 6.27
C ASP A 116 38.13 12.48 5.18
N ASN A 117 37.68 13.74 5.09
CA ASN A 117 38.12 14.73 4.08
C ASN A 117 37.88 14.33 2.60
N ALA A 118 37.05 13.33 2.33
CA ALA A 118 36.66 12.93 0.99
C ALA A 118 35.16 13.14 0.73
N ASN A 119 34.80 13.42 -0.52
CA ASN A 119 33.41 13.49 -0.95
C ASN A 119 32.77 12.11 -0.90
N ALA A 120 31.59 12.04 -0.28
CA ALA A 120 30.75 10.86 -0.24
C ALA A 120 29.30 11.23 -0.60
N THR A 121 28.53 10.23 -0.98
CA THR A 121 27.11 10.34 -1.30
C THR A 121 26.31 9.45 -0.38
N ALA A 122 25.24 9.99 0.17
CA ALA A 122 24.20 9.25 0.87
C ALA A 122 22.99 9.10 -0.04
N LEU A 123 22.43 7.91 -0.06
CA LEU A 123 21.22 7.51 -0.76
C LEU A 123 20.27 6.94 0.28
N ILE A 124 19.01 7.33 0.26
CA ILE A 124 17.96 6.69 1.04
C ILE A 124 16.83 6.29 0.11
N THR A 125 16.29 5.10 0.33
CA THR A 125 15.01 4.68 -0.21
C THR A 125 14.06 4.43 0.94
N THR A 126 12.94 5.12 0.90
CA THR A 126 11.85 5.00 1.88
C THR A 126 10.70 4.24 1.24
N ILE A 127 10.21 3.23 1.95
CA ILE A 127 9.12 2.36 1.54
C ILE A 127 8.02 2.48 2.59
N SER A 128 6.88 3.05 2.20
CA SER A 128 5.71 3.20 3.06
C SER A 128 4.64 2.17 2.68
N GLY A 129 4.14 1.45 3.67
CA GLY A 129 3.08 0.46 3.51
C GLY A 129 2.74 -0.20 4.85
N PHE A 130 1.52 -0.72 5.01
CA PHE A 130 1.09 -1.40 6.24
C PHE A 130 1.21 -0.54 7.52
N GLU A 131 0.96 0.77 7.43
CA GLU A 131 1.16 1.76 8.52
C GLU A 131 2.61 1.85 9.02
N ARG A 132 3.54 1.28 8.26
CA ARG A 132 4.96 1.24 8.58
C ARG A 132 5.74 1.94 7.49
N CYS A 133 6.86 2.48 7.90
CA CYS A 133 7.86 3.07 7.05
C CYS A 133 9.15 2.27 7.23
N VAL A 134 9.76 1.85 6.13
CA VAL A 134 11.08 1.21 6.14
C VAL A 134 12.04 2.09 5.35
N SER A 135 13.26 2.21 5.84
CA SER A 135 14.33 2.91 5.15
C SER A 135 15.55 2.04 4.94
N VAL A 136 16.06 2.09 3.72
CA VAL A 136 17.38 1.56 3.38
C VAL A 136 18.28 2.73 3.02
N VAL A 137 19.41 2.85 3.70
CA VAL A 137 20.41 3.89 3.46
C VAL A 137 21.67 3.27 2.90
N ALA A 138 22.12 3.74 1.76
CA ALA A 138 23.43 3.42 1.21
C ALA A 138 24.32 4.66 1.23
N VAL A 139 25.56 4.51 1.71
CA VAL A 139 26.58 5.56 1.65
C VAL A 139 27.83 5.01 0.95
N THR A 140 28.43 5.83 0.08
CA THR A 140 29.63 5.46 -0.69
C THR A 140 30.44 6.68 -1.04
N ASN A 141 31.76 6.52 -1.17
CA ASN A 141 32.66 7.52 -1.76
C ASN A 141 33.04 7.22 -3.22
N ASP A 142 32.46 6.16 -3.81
CA ASP A 142 32.77 5.68 -5.14
C ASP A 142 31.49 5.30 -5.90
N GLN A 143 31.35 5.83 -7.12
CA GLN A 143 30.17 5.63 -7.97
C GLN A 143 30.07 4.20 -8.50
N GLU A 144 31.17 3.43 -8.52
CA GLU A 144 31.14 2.02 -8.93
C GLU A 144 30.19 1.17 -8.06
N TYR A 145 29.92 1.60 -6.81
CA TYR A 145 28.97 0.90 -5.93
C TYR A 145 27.49 1.18 -6.26
N LEU A 146 27.16 2.17 -7.10
CA LEU A 146 25.76 2.54 -7.36
C LEU A 146 24.97 1.42 -8.06
N SER A 147 25.58 0.75 -9.03
CA SER A 147 24.96 -0.41 -9.70
C SER A 147 24.74 -1.57 -8.72
N PHE A 148 25.67 -1.77 -7.79
CA PHE A 148 25.53 -2.76 -6.74
C PHE A 148 24.40 -2.42 -5.76
N VAL A 149 24.32 -1.16 -5.32
CA VAL A 149 23.22 -0.68 -4.47
C VAL A 149 21.89 -0.90 -5.17
N GLN A 150 21.77 -0.54 -6.46
CA GLN A 150 20.56 -0.79 -7.24
C GLN A 150 20.20 -2.29 -7.28
N SER A 151 21.16 -3.16 -7.63
CA SER A 151 20.91 -4.62 -7.65
C SER A 151 20.51 -5.16 -6.28
N PHE A 152 21.08 -4.63 -5.20
CA PHE A 152 20.66 -4.99 -3.84
C PHE A 152 19.21 -4.58 -3.58
N MET A 153 18.82 -3.36 -3.95
CA MET A 153 17.46 -2.85 -3.81
C MET A 153 16.43 -3.70 -4.56
N GLU A 154 16.78 -4.23 -5.73
CA GLU A 154 15.93 -5.12 -6.53
C GLU A 154 15.66 -6.47 -5.85
N THR A 155 16.48 -6.87 -4.87
CA THR A 155 16.25 -8.10 -4.08
C THR A 155 15.33 -7.88 -2.89
N LEU A 156 15.02 -6.62 -2.56
CA LEU A 156 14.23 -6.30 -1.38
C LEU A 156 12.75 -6.65 -1.59
N GLU A 157 12.27 -7.51 -0.72
CA GLU A 157 10.88 -7.89 -0.59
C GLU A 157 10.39 -7.42 0.78
N MET A 158 9.54 -6.40 0.82
CA MET A 158 8.90 -6.01 2.08
C MET A 158 7.82 -7.04 2.42
N LYS A 159 8.00 -7.80 3.49
CA LYS A 159 6.96 -8.64 4.09
C LYS A 159 6.13 -7.79 5.03
N ALA A 160 4.82 -7.96 4.97
CA ALA A 160 3.96 -7.42 5.99
C ALA A 160 4.34 -8.02 7.37
N PRO A 161 4.26 -7.25 8.48
CA PRO A 161 4.80 -7.67 9.78
C PRO A 161 4.29 -9.03 10.26
N ALA A 162 5.18 -9.92 10.70
CA ALA A 162 4.75 -11.13 11.40
C ALA A 162 4.21 -10.77 12.79
N ILE A 163 2.90 -10.72 12.95
CA ILE A 163 2.27 -10.44 14.24
C ILE A 163 2.27 -11.72 15.08
N LYS A 164 2.97 -11.69 16.22
CA LYS A 164 2.68 -12.60 17.35
C LYS A 164 1.27 -12.28 17.84
N VAL A 165 0.39 -13.28 17.79
CA VAL A 165 -0.98 -13.17 18.29
C VAL A 165 -0.94 -12.80 19.78
N GLN A 166 -1.33 -11.57 20.09
CA GLN A 166 -1.79 -11.18 21.41
C GLN A 166 -3.17 -10.51 21.29
N PRO A 167 -4.04 -10.70 22.29
CA PRO A 167 -5.44 -10.34 22.20
C PRO A 167 -5.58 -8.83 22.32
N VAL A 168 -6.22 -8.21 21.33
CA VAL A 168 -6.61 -6.81 21.41
C VAL A 168 -7.98 -6.74 22.07
N THR A 169 -8.03 -6.17 23.27
CA THR A 169 -9.28 -5.87 23.97
C THR A 169 -9.85 -4.55 23.48
N THR A 170 -11.17 -4.55 23.22
CA THR A 170 -12.13 -3.45 22.99
C THR A 170 -11.93 -2.60 21.72
N GLN A 171 -12.82 -2.60 20.70
CA GLN A 171 -14.20 -3.07 20.54
C GLN A 171 -14.28 -3.97 19.29
N GLN A 172 -14.01 -5.26 19.46
CA GLN A 172 -13.92 -6.21 18.35
C GLN A 172 -14.66 -7.49 18.73
N SER A 173 -15.99 -7.39 18.80
CA SER A 173 -16.82 -8.57 19.12
C SER A 173 -17.62 -9.09 17.92
N THR A 174 -17.54 -8.47 16.74
CA THR A 174 -18.35 -8.90 15.57
C THR A 174 -17.60 -8.97 14.23
N ILE A 175 -16.34 -8.53 14.15
CA ILE A 175 -15.54 -8.59 12.91
C ILE A 175 -14.88 -9.98 12.73
N ASN A 176 -14.67 -10.72 13.81
CA ASN A 176 -13.96 -12.01 13.77
C ASN A 176 -14.90 -13.23 13.58
N ASP A 177 -16.21 -13.00 13.46
CA ASP A 177 -17.14 -14.05 13.03
C ASP A 177 -17.12 -14.12 11.48
N PRO A 178 -16.67 -15.23 10.88
CA PRO A 178 -16.63 -15.39 9.43
C PRO A 178 -18.01 -15.37 8.77
N SER A 179 -19.09 -15.58 9.54
CA SER A 179 -20.48 -15.48 9.08
C SER A 179 -21.11 -14.09 9.25
N SER A 180 -20.39 -13.16 9.89
CA SER A 180 -20.88 -11.80 10.14
C SER A 180 -20.36 -10.83 9.09
N VAL A 181 -21.23 -10.02 8.49
CA VAL A 181 -20.86 -8.92 7.59
C VAL A 181 -20.69 -7.58 8.32
N ILE A 182 -20.99 -7.54 9.62
CA ILE A 182 -20.98 -6.32 10.45
C ILE A 182 -19.59 -5.70 10.41
N GLY A 183 -19.54 -4.41 10.07
CA GLY A 183 -18.29 -3.65 9.93
C GLY A 183 -18.39 -2.56 8.86
N ILE A 184 -17.28 -1.85 8.66
CA ILE A 184 -17.12 -0.87 7.60
C ILE A 184 -16.17 -1.46 6.56
N TRP A 185 -16.56 -1.41 5.30
CA TRP A 185 -15.87 -2.09 4.20
C TRP A 185 -15.70 -1.14 3.01
N GLY A 186 -14.47 -0.83 2.64
CA GLY A 186 -14.13 0.15 1.60
C GLY A 186 -13.44 -0.46 0.38
N LYS A 187 -13.61 0.14 -0.79
CA LYS A 187 -12.78 -0.15 -1.97
C LYS A 187 -12.46 1.12 -2.75
N THR A 188 -11.33 1.10 -3.44
CA THR A 188 -11.02 2.07 -4.49
C THR A 188 -11.16 1.38 -5.85
N ALA A 189 -11.77 2.05 -6.83
CA ALA A 189 -11.91 1.51 -8.17
C ALA A 189 -11.72 2.60 -9.24
N THR A 190 -11.26 2.17 -10.41
CA THR A 190 -10.96 3.02 -11.58
C THR A 190 -11.88 2.76 -12.77
N LYS A 191 -12.78 1.76 -12.68
CA LYS A 191 -13.76 1.37 -13.70
C LYS A 191 -15.17 1.54 -13.17
N ASN A 192 -16.03 2.25 -13.90
CA ASN A 192 -17.37 2.67 -13.45
C ASN A 192 -18.47 1.70 -13.91
N SER A 193 -19.61 1.68 -13.20
CA SER A 193 -20.81 0.98 -13.68
C SER A 193 -21.40 1.72 -14.88
N SER A 194 -22.17 1.03 -15.72
CA SER A 194 -22.91 1.70 -16.81
C SER A 194 -23.80 2.83 -16.26
N GLY A 195 -24.54 2.56 -15.18
CA GLY A 195 -25.35 3.59 -14.53
C GLY A 195 -24.53 4.74 -13.97
N ASP A 196 -23.32 4.51 -13.47
CA ASP A 196 -22.47 5.58 -12.97
C ASP A 196 -21.90 6.43 -14.12
N MET A 197 -21.45 5.80 -15.19
CA MET A 197 -21.01 6.46 -16.43
C MET A 197 -22.11 7.32 -17.05
N ASP A 198 -23.33 6.79 -17.14
CA ASP A 198 -24.50 7.49 -17.66
C ASP A 198 -24.88 8.70 -16.80
N ASN A 199 -24.45 8.72 -15.53
CA ASN A 199 -24.63 9.82 -14.60
C ASN A 199 -23.36 10.71 -14.43
N GLY A 200 -22.39 10.60 -15.35
CA GLY A 200 -21.22 11.49 -15.43
C GLY A 200 -20.12 11.21 -14.40
N LEU A 201 -20.14 10.04 -13.76
CA LEU A 201 -19.08 9.61 -12.85
C LEU A 201 -17.88 9.13 -13.68
N HIS A 202 -16.87 10.00 -13.85
CA HIS A 202 -15.60 9.70 -14.52
C HIS A 202 -14.42 9.96 -13.56
N GLY A 203 -13.42 9.08 -13.50
CA GLY A 203 -12.26 9.19 -12.60
C GLY A 203 -12.04 7.93 -11.77
N TYR A 204 -11.32 8.05 -10.65
CA TYR A 204 -11.29 6.98 -9.65
C TYR A 204 -12.32 7.28 -8.56
N PHE A 205 -12.84 6.25 -7.94
CA PHE A 205 -13.85 6.40 -6.90
C PHE A 205 -13.53 5.54 -5.68
N LYS A 206 -14.03 6.01 -4.54
CA LYS A 206 -13.97 5.28 -3.28
C LYS A 206 -15.39 4.91 -2.88
N CYS A 207 -15.62 3.63 -2.66
CA CYS A 207 -16.87 3.08 -2.18
C CYS A 207 -16.71 2.65 -0.72
N GLN A 208 -17.78 2.72 0.06
CA GLN A 208 -17.81 2.23 1.42
C GLN A 208 -19.18 1.67 1.76
N TYR A 209 -19.22 0.46 2.31
CA TYR A 209 -20.36 -0.06 3.05
C TYR A 209 -20.15 0.10 4.55
N MET A 210 -21.24 0.32 5.28
CA MET A 210 -21.31 0.13 6.72
C MET A 210 -22.49 -0.78 7.03
N PHE A 211 -22.22 -1.97 7.58
CA PHE A 211 -23.23 -2.93 8.03
C PHE A 211 -23.38 -2.84 9.55
N ASN A 212 -24.54 -2.40 10.02
CA ASN A 212 -24.83 -2.18 11.43
C ASN A 212 -25.43 -3.43 12.07
N LYS A 213 -25.23 -3.62 13.38
CA LYS A 213 -25.77 -4.77 14.14
C LYS A 213 -27.31 -4.84 14.13
N ASN A 214 -27.98 -3.71 13.94
CA ASN A 214 -29.46 -3.64 13.90
C ASN A 214 -30.07 -4.04 12.55
N GLY A 215 -29.28 -4.61 11.62
CA GLY A 215 -29.77 -5.04 10.30
C GLY A 215 -29.93 -3.90 9.29
N THR A 216 -29.37 -2.72 9.56
CA THR A 216 -29.34 -1.61 8.59
C THR A 216 -27.97 -1.49 7.92
N TYR A 217 -27.95 -0.99 6.69
CA TYR A 217 -26.70 -0.66 6.00
C TYR A 217 -26.72 0.76 5.44
N SER A 218 -25.54 1.34 5.28
CA SER A 218 -25.31 2.48 4.40
C SER A 218 -24.24 2.15 3.38
N TYR A 219 -24.35 2.79 2.22
CA TYR A 219 -23.37 2.75 1.15
C TYR A 219 -23.09 4.16 0.68
N ILE A 220 -21.81 4.48 0.46
CA ILE A 220 -21.41 5.71 -0.21
C ILE A 220 -20.41 5.38 -1.32
N SER A 221 -20.55 6.05 -2.46
CA SER A 221 -19.53 6.11 -3.50
C SER A 221 -19.20 7.57 -3.77
N ARG A 222 -17.91 7.89 -3.86
CA ARG A 222 -17.40 9.23 -4.13
C ARG A 222 -16.44 9.20 -5.30
N VAL A 223 -16.69 10.03 -6.31
CA VAL A 223 -15.77 10.20 -7.44
C VAL A 223 -14.76 11.31 -7.18
N PHE A 224 -13.52 10.99 -7.55
CA PHE A 224 -12.37 11.88 -7.59
C PHE A 224 -11.94 12.04 -9.05
N SER A 225 -12.07 13.25 -9.56
CA SER A 225 -11.79 13.57 -10.97
C SER A 225 -11.27 15.00 -11.10
N TYR A 226 -10.80 15.40 -12.28
CA TYR A 226 -10.39 16.79 -12.55
C TYR A 226 -11.58 17.75 -12.70
N GLN A 227 -12.83 17.26 -12.64
CA GLN A 227 -14.01 18.11 -12.78
C GLN A 227 -14.15 19.06 -11.59
N PRO A 228 -14.75 20.25 -11.78
CA PRO A 228 -14.97 21.22 -10.71
C PRO A 228 -16.06 20.76 -9.72
N GLU A 229 -16.72 19.63 -9.97
CA GLU A 229 -17.70 19.03 -9.09
C GLU A 229 -17.25 17.68 -8.49
N ILE A 230 -17.76 17.37 -7.32
CA ILE A 230 -17.69 16.06 -6.67
C ILE A 230 -19.06 15.40 -6.80
N ILE A 231 -19.08 14.16 -7.26
CA ILE A 231 -20.31 13.36 -7.31
C ILE A 231 -20.28 12.33 -6.18
N LEU A 232 -21.36 12.28 -5.42
CA LEU A 232 -21.59 11.32 -4.33
C LEU A 232 -22.84 10.50 -4.61
N ALA A 233 -22.73 9.18 -4.64
CA ALA A 233 -23.87 8.30 -4.50
C ALA A 233 -24.01 7.88 -3.04
N LYS A 234 -25.20 7.97 -2.46
CA LYS A 234 -25.51 7.53 -1.10
C LYS A 234 -26.71 6.63 -1.13
N GLU A 235 -26.62 5.48 -0.49
CA GLU A 235 -27.71 4.55 -0.35
C GLU A 235 -27.82 4.07 1.10
N SER A 236 -29.05 3.83 1.56
CA SER A 236 -29.31 3.20 2.85
C SER A 236 -30.51 2.28 2.76
N GLY A 237 -30.51 1.28 3.64
CA GLY A 237 -31.59 0.30 3.71
C GLY A 237 -31.37 -0.73 4.80
N THR A 238 -31.96 -1.90 4.60
CA THR A 238 -31.84 -3.03 5.52
C THR A 238 -31.14 -4.20 4.85
N TYR A 239 -30.55 -5.08 5.67
CA TYR A 239 -29.93 -6.31 5.20
C TYR A 239 -30.29 -7.49 6.10
N HIS A 240 -30.28 -8.68 5.50
CA HIS A 240 -30.41 -9.94 6.21
C HIS A 240 -29.29 -10.90 5.76
N VAL A 241 -28.80 -11.70 6.70
CA VAL A 241 -27.80 -12.74 6.44
C VAL A 241 -28.45 -14.10 6.70
N ASN A 242 -28.33 -15.01 5.73
CA ASN A 242 -28.71 -16.42 5.88
C ASN A 242 -27.55 -17.28 5.38
N GLY A 243 -26.81 -17.90 6.31
CA GLY A 243 -25.56 -18.59 6.00
C GLY A 243 -24.53 -17.65 5.38
N ASN A 244 -24.05 -17.99 4.18
CA ASN A 244 -23.10 -17.18 3.41
C ASN A 244 -23.79 -16.28 2.38
N VAL A 245 -25.09 -16.02 2.51
CA VAL A 245 -25.83 -15.12 1.63
C VAL A 245 -26.25 -13.87 2.39
N ILE A 246 -25.90 -12.70 1.87
CA ILE A 246 -26.37 -11.41 2.35
C ILE A 246 -27.35 -10.83 1.32
N THR A 247 -28.55 -10.47 1.76
CA THR A 247 -29.57 -9.79 0.94
C THR A 247 -29.69 -8.34 1.35
N LEU A 248 -29.49 -7.41 0.41
CA LEU A 248 -29.65 -5.98 0.61
C LEU A 248 -31.01 -5.52 0.07
N ILE A 249 -31.73 -4.76 0.90
CA ILE A 249 -33.05 -4.18 0.62
C ILE A 249 -32.91 -2.66 0.76
N PRO A 250 -32.55 -1.96 -0.34
CA PRO A 250 -32.42 -0.50 -0.32
C PRO A 250 -33.77 0.18 -0.06
N GLN A 251 -33.75 1.23 0.74
CA GLN A 251 -34.91 2.06 1.06
C GLN A 251 -34.75 3.49 0.53
N SER A 252 -33.51 3.97 0.41
CA SER A 252 -33.18 5.27 -0.17
C SER A 252 -31.89 5.15 -0.96
N SER A 253 -31.85 5.66 -2.19
CA SER A 253 -30.64 5.73 -3.01
C SER A 253 -30.66 7.05 -3.78
N ILE A 254 -29.66 7.89 -3.56
CA ILE A 254 -29.53 9.22 -4.13
C ILE A 254 -28.15 9.41 -4.74
N ILE A 255 -28.08 10.25 -5.76
CA ILE A 255 -26.82 10.78 -6.28
C ILE A 255 -26.85 12.30 -6.21
N GLN A 256 -25.76 12.86 -5.71
CA GLN A 256 -25.61 14.27 -5.42
C GLN A 256 -24.40 14.82 -6.18
N LYS A 257 -24.56 15.99 -6.78
CA LYS A 257 -23.45 16.77 -7.34
C LYS A 257 -23.14 17.91 -6.38
N TRP A 258 -21.87 18.09 -6.06
CA TRP A 258 -21.38 19.11 -5.13
C TRP A 258 -20.29 19.94 -5.80
N SER A 259 -20.16 21.22 -5.46
CA SER A 259 -19.01 22.00 -5.87
C SER A 259 -17.74 21.51 -5.15
N LYS A 260 -16.57 21.65 -5.79
CA LYS A 260 -15.28 21.49 -5.12
C LYS A 260 -14.89 22.76 -4.40
N GLY A 261 -14.34 22.61 -3.19
CA GLY A 261 -13.58 23.66 -2.55
C GLY A 261 -12.37 24.06 -3.42
N TYR A 262 -11.90 25.29 -3.32
CA TYR A 262 -10.71 25.74 -4.04
C TYR A 262 -9.88 26.68 -3.18
N THR A 263 -8.59 26.76 -3.47
CA THR A 263 -7.72 27.85 -3.05
C THR A 263 -7.39 28.74 -4.25
N THR A 264 -6.95 29.96 -3.99
CA THR A 264 -6.50 30.90 -5.03
C THR A 264 -5.01 31.08 -4.91
N GLU A 265 -4.26 30.71 -5.94
CA GLU A 265 -2.82 30.94 -6.04
C GLU A 265 -2.51 32.42 -6.34
N THR A 266 -1.25 32.82 -6.11
CA THR A 266 -0.73 34.11 -6.56
C THR A 266 -0.94 34.25 -8.07
N GLY A 267 -1.69 35.27 -8.50
CA GLY A 267 -2.11 35.45 -9.89
C GLY A 267 -3.59 35.12 -10.16
N GLY A 268 -4.37 34.74 -9.14
CA GLY A 268 -5.83 34.61 -9.25
C GLY A 268 -6.32 33.26 -9.79
N ARG A 269 -5.41 32.31 -10.04
CA ARG A 269 -5.75 30.96 -10.51
C ARG A 269 -6.41 30.16 -9.38
N LYS A 270 -7.56 29.55 -9.67
CA LYS A 270 -8.24 28.63 -8.73
C LYS A 270 -7.62 27.24 -8.82
N VAL A 271 -7.29 26.67 -7.66
CA VAL A 271 -6.85 25.29 -7.50
C VAL A 271 -7.93 24.53 -6.76
N TYR A 272 -8.59 23.61 -7.45
CA TYR A 272 -9.65 22.81 -6.86
C TYR A 272 -9.07 21.75 -5.92
N LEU A 273 -9.59 21.72 -4.70
CA LEU A 273 -9.30 20.71 -3.70
C LEU A 273 -10.37 19.61 -3.77
N ASP A 274 -10.01 18.38 -3.40
CA ASP A 274 -10.99 17.31 -3.18
C ASP A 274 -11.74 17.49 -1.85
N LYS A 275 -12.18 18.72 -1.58
CA LYS A 275 -13.04 19.12 -0.46
C LYS A 275 -14.45 19.37 -0.97
N LEU A 276 -15.45 18.84 -0.27
CA LEU A 276 -16.85 19.09 -0.59
C LEU A 276 -17.21 20.55 -0.27
N GLY A 277 -17.80 21.22 -1.25
CA GLY A 277 -18.37 22.56 -1.14
C GLY A 277 -19.87 22.51 -0.92
N THR A 278 -20.63 23.24 -1.74
CA THR A 278 -22.09 23.32 -1.70
C THR A 278 -22.76 22.24 -2.55
N LEU A 279 -23.93 21.75 -2.11
CA LEU A 279 -24.77 20.86 -2.91
C LEU A 279 -25.33 21.62 -4.12
N LEU A 280 -25.08 21.11 -5.32
CA LEU A 280 -25.51 21.69 -6.59
C LEU A 280 -26.79 21.01 -7.11
N SER A 281 -26.84 19.68 -7.02
CA SER A 281 -28.02 18.91 -7.42
C SER A 281 -28.12 17.59 -6.65
N SER A 282 -29.33 17.04 -6.59
CA SER A 282 -29.63 15.74 -5.99
C SER A 282 -30.74 15.06 -6.78
N GLN A 283 -30.59 13.78 -7.07
CA GLN A 283 -31.60 12.97 -7.76
C GLN A 283 -31.65 11.56 -7.17
N ASN A 284 -32.81 10.93 -7.25
CA ASN A 284 -32.99 9.54 -6.81
C ASN A 284 -32.37 8.57 -7.83
N ARG A 285 -31.81 7.48 -7.33
CA ARG A 285 -31.35 6.32 -8.12
C ARG A 285 -32.34 5.17 -7.99
N PRO A 286 -32.44 4.27 -8.98
CA PRO A 286 -33.22 3.05 -8.86
C PRO A 286 -32.77 2.22 -7.64
N LEU A 287 -33.73 1.74 -6.85
CA LEU A 287 -33.48 0.88 -5.70
C LEU A 287 -33.24 -0.56 -6.19
N GLU A 288 -32.00 -1.04 -6.07
CA GLU A 288 -31.61 -2.38 -6.53
C GLU A 288 -31.55 -3.38 -5.37
N LYS A 289 -32.63 -4.14 -5.16
CA LYS A 289 -32.64 -5.28 -4.24
C LYS A 289 -31.79 -6.41 -4.83
N ILE A 290 -30.86 -6.94 -4.06
CA ILE A 290 -29.92 -7.97 -4.52
C ILE A 290 -29.44 -8.85 -3.37
N SER A 291 -29.06 -10.09 -3.71
CA SER A 291 -28.35 -10.98 -2.80
C SER A 291 -26.97 -11.31 -3.33
N TYR A 292 -25.98 -11.32 -2.44
CA TYR A 292 -24.61 -11.74 -2.73
C TYR A 292 -24.32 -13.02 -1.95
N ARG A 293 -23.58 -13.93 -2.57
CA ARG A 293 -22.79 -14.88 -1.78
C ARG A 293 -21.61 -14.10 -1.21
N PHE A 294 -21.29 -14.27 0.07
CA PHE A 294 -20.16 -13.57 0.67
C PHE A 294 -19.25 -14.53 1.42
N ASN A 295 -17.97 -14.16 1.47
CA ASN A 295 -17.01 -14.69 2.41
C ASN A 295 -16.09 -13.56 2.87
N LYS A 296 -15.46 -13.76 4.02
CA LYS A 296 -14.32 -12.94 4.40
C LYS A 296 -13.06 -13.63 3.93
N GLU A 297 -12.31 -12.93 3.10
CA GLU A 297 -11.03 -13.40 2.59
C GLU A 297 -9.93 -12.64 3.31
N TYR A 298 -9.00 -13.39 3.92
CA TYR A 298 -7.83 -12.78 4.52
C TYR A 298 -6.71 -12.75 3.49
N PHE A 299 -6.44 -11.57 2.96
CA PHE A 299 -5.34 -11.39 2.02
C PHE A 299 -4.04 -11.29 2.80
N SER A 300 -3.42 -12.45 3.05
CA SER A 300 -2.18 -12.56 3.83
C SER A 300 -1.05 -11.66 3.32
N GLY A 301 -0.99 -11.38 2.02
CA GLY A 301 -0.02 -10.47 1.41
C GLY A 301 -0.19 -8.99 1.80
N ILE A 302 -1.41 -8.56 2.16
CA ILE A 302 -1.71 -7.19 2.58
C ILE A 302 -2.26 -7.09 4.01
N GLN A 303 -2.39 -8.22 4.71
CA GLN A 303 -2.92 -8.36 6.06
C GLN A 303 -4.32 -7.78 6.29
N GLU A 304 -5.09 -7.72 5.22
CA GLU A 304 -6.42 -7.13 5.25
C GLU A 304 -7.48 -8.21 5.13
N TRP A 305 -8.42 -8.18 6.06
CA TRP A 305 -9.70 -8.81 5.84
C TRP A 305 -10.43 -8.04 4.76
N ASN A 306 -10.86 -8.76 3.74
CA ASN A 306 -11.72 -8.25 2.70
C ASN A 306 -13.04 -8.99 2.76
N LEU A 307 -14.13 -8.24 2.69
CA LEU A 307 -15.44 -8.78 2.39
C LEU A 307 -15.50 -9.00 0.88
N ALA A 308 -15.54 -10.28 0.48
CA ALA A 308 -15.77 -10.70 -0.89
C ALA A 308 -17.27 -10.84 -1.11
N LEU A 309 -17.84 -10.03 -2.01
CA LEU A 309 -19.23 -10.10 -2.43
C LEU A 309 -19.29 -10.67 -3.85
N HIS A 310 -19.89 -11.85 -3.99
CA HIS A 310 -20.04 -12.58 -5.25
C HIS A 310 -21.45 -12.40 -5.80
N ALA A 311 -21.56 -12.08 -7.08
CA ALA A 311 -22.83 -11.99 -7.78
C ALA A 311 -22.72 -12.52 -9.21
N ASP A 312 -23.83 -12.89 -9.83
CA ASP A 312 -23.82 -13.41 -11.21
C ASP A 312 -23.61 -12.30 -12.26
N LYS A 313 -23.85 -11.04 -11.88
CA LYS A 313 -23.68 -9.85 -12.73
C LYS A 313 -23.32 -8.61 -11.92
N GLU A 314 -22.76 -7.63 -12.59
CA GLU A 314 -22.47 -6.31 -12.03
C GLU A 314 -23.75 -5.57 -11.62
N THR A 315 -23.66 -4.73 -10.59
CA THR A 315 -24.78 -3.92 -10.09
C THR A 315 -24.58 -2.45 -10.44
N LEU A 316 -25.67 -1.68 -10.41
CA LEU A 316 -25.56 -0.21 -10.52
C LEU A 316 -24.82 0.36 -9.31
N ARG A 317 -24.97 -0.26 -8.14
CA ARG A 317 -24.39 0.20 -6.88
C ARG A 317 -22.88 -0.02 -6.79
N ASP A 318 -22.41 -1.25 -7.02
CA ASP A 318 -21.03 -1.67 -6.82
C ASP A 318 -20.16 -1.47 -8.07
N GLY A 319 -20.80 -1.44 -9.24
CA GLY A 319 -20.16 -1.32 -10.55
C GLY A 319 -19.32 -2.52 -10.94
N PRO A 320 -18.28 -2.34 -11.75
CA PRO A 320 -17.49 -3.44 -12.26
C PRO A 320 -16.82 -4.26 -11.16
N PHE A 321 -16.70 -5.56 -11.41
CA PHE A 321 -15.98 -6.45 -10.51
C PHE A 321 -14.50 -6.03 -10.40
N ASN A 322 -13.92 -6.14 -9.19
CA ASN A 322 -12.52 -5.81 -8.91
C ASN A 322 -11.70 -7.02 -8.40
N GLY A 323 -12.29 -8.23 -8.37
CA GLY A 323 -11.62 -9.45 -7.94
C GLY A 323 -10.60 -10.04 -8.93
N GLY A 324 -10.54 -9.51 -10.15
CA GLY A 324 -9.61 -9.95 -11.19
C GLY A 324 -9.78 -11.43 -11.55
N ASN A 325 -8.70 -12.08 -11.99
CA ASN A 325 -8.72 -13.48 -12.41
C ASN A 325 -8.78 -14.47 -11.24
N TYR A 326 -8.39 -14.05 -10.03
CA TYR A 326 -8.36 -14.90 -8.84
C TYR A 326 -9.73 -14.99 -8.15
N TYR A 327 -10.55 -13.94 -8.29
CA TYR A 327 -11.91 -13.87 -7.74
C TYR A 327 -12.87 -13.37 -8.83
N PRO A 328 -13.21 -14.22 -9.81
CA PRO A 328 -14.12 -13.85 -10.88
C PRO A 328 -15.50 -13.53 -10.31
N ASN A 329 -16.15 -12.51 -10.86
CA ASN A 329 -17.49 -12.06 -10.46
C ASN A 329 -17.60 -11.65 -8.97
N THR A 330 -16.54 -11.04 -8.45
CA THR A 330 -16.43 -10.64 -7.05
C THR A 330 -16.08 -9.17 -6.89
N TRP A 331 -16.72 -8.51 -5.91
CA TRP A 331 -16.20 -7.28 -5.33
C TRP A 331 -15.46 -7.56 -4.03
N LEU A 332 -14.23 -7.10 -3.94
CA LEU A 332 -13.41 -7.12 -2.74
C LEU A 332 -13.47 -5.74 -2.08
N TYR A 333 -13.98 -5.73 -0.85
CA TYR A 333 -14.00 -4.55 0.01
C TYR A 333 -13.12 -4.78 1.24
N LYS A 334 -12.11 -3.95 1.42
CA LYS A 334 -11.20 -3.95 2.57
C LYS A 334 -11.93 -3.51 3.84
N ALA A 335 -11.70 -4.19 4.97
CA ALA A 335 -12.13 -3.71 6.28
C ALA A 335 -11.44 -2.38 6.64
N ILE A 336 -12.21 -1.38 7.07
CA ILE A 336 -11.66 -0.09 7.54
C ILE A 336 -12.18 0.23 8.95
N VAL A 337 -11.37 0.95 9.73
CA VAL A 337 -11.59 1.20 11.17
C VAL A 337 -12.30 2.51 11.45
N SER A 338 -12.44 3.38 10.45
CA SER A 338 -13.13 4.65 10.58
C SER A 338 -13.71 5.07 9.24
N ASP A 339 -14.52 6.11 9.29
CA ASP A 339 -15.09 6.80 8.13
C ASP A 339 -14.01 7.53 7.33
N GLU A 340 -13.09 6.79 6.72
CA GLU A 340 -12.06 7.35 5.84
C GLU A 340 -12.67 8.00 4.59
N PHE A 341 -13.91 7.65 4.27
CA PHE A 341 -14.60 8.09 3.05
C PHE A 341 -15.80 9.01 3.31
N LEU A 342 -16.32 9.10 4.55
CA LEU A 342 -17.29 10.12 4.88
C LEU A 342 -16.62 11.48 5.06
N VAL A 343 -17.23 12.42 4.37
CA VAL A 343 -17.11 13.87 4.52
C VAL A 343 -16.98 14.22 6.00
N LYS A 344 -15.78 14.58 6.46
CA LYS A 344 -15.70 15.53 7.56
C LYS A 344 -16.27 16.84 7.02
N THR A 345 -17.57 17.02 7.18
CA THR A 345 -18.12 18.37 7.30
C THR A 345 -17.59 18.88 8.63
N GLU A 346 -16.52 19.67 8.57
CA GLU A 346 -16.25 20.61 9.66
C GLU A 346 -17.36 21.65 9.72
#